data_AF-A0AA37HJQ2-F1
#
_entry.id   AF-A0AA37HJQ2-F1
#
_cell.length_a   1.000
_cell.length_b   1.000
_cell.length_c   1.000
_cell.angle_alpha   90.00
_cell.angle_beta   90.00
_cell.angle_gamma   90.00
#
_symmetry.space_group_name_H-M   'P 1'
#
loop_
_entity.id
_entity.type
_entity.pdbx_description
1 polymer ?
#
loop_
_entity_poly.entity_id
_entity_poly.type
_entity_poly.pdbx_seq_one_letter_code
_entity_poly.pdbx_strand_id
1 'polypeptide(L)'
;MPIQRRAAITLAVLALLVFLLYQLRDVLLPFVAGAALAYALDPVADRLERLGLGRLTATLIILAVFLLGLILALILVVPLAANQIAALVASLPGMIAKLQAIIAERAGPLIERAGGHGAVQELQSSVGNLMGQAVAWILGFLRSLWSGSQAIVGIVSLLVVTPVVAFYLLVDWDRMIATLDRWVPPRHRPTSRMLARDIDGAITAFIRGQSLVCLILGTFYAVGLWLVGLNFGVLIGLMAGFLTFIPYVGSLTGFLLSTGVALVQFWPDWVSVVLTVGVFLVGQFLEGNVLQPKLVGDAVRLHPVWLMFALLAFGSLFGFLGLLLAVPVAAALGVIARFGVKRYLESRLYHDGTPILDPDAKVAAVTVANPAPPAISKP
;
A
#
# COMPACT_ATOMS: atom_id res chain seq x y z
N MET A 1 24.10 -34.90 -6.78
CA MET A 1 22.78 -34.80 -7.44
C MET A 1 22.91 -33.87 -8.63
N PRO A 2 22.47 -34.26 -9.84
CA PRO A 2 22.56 -33.40 -11.01
C PRO A 2 21.74 -32.11 -10.80
N ILE A 3 22.27 -30.99 -11.28
CA ILE A 3 21.70 -29.64 -11.12
C ILE A 3 20.23 -29.60 -11.56
N GLN A 4 19.88 -30.32 -12.64
CA GLN A 4 18.52 -30.45 -13.15
C GLN A 4 17.54 -31.05 -12.14
N ARG A 5 17.95 -32.08 -11.39
CA ARG A 5 17.09 -32.73 -10.38
C ARG A 5 16.88 -31.82 -9.16
N ARG A 6 17.89 -31.03 -8.79
CA ARG A 6 17.76 -30.00 -7.75
C ARG A 6 16.78 -28.91 -8.20
N ALA A 7 16.94 -28.39 -9.41
CA ALA A 7 16.06 -27.37 -9.97
C ALA A 7 14.60 -27.85 -10.06
N ALA A 8 14.37 -29.07 -10.56
CA ALA A 8 13.03 -29.66 -10.65
C ALA A 8 12.37 -29.82 -9.26
N ILE A 9 13.11 -30.31 -8.26
CA ILE A 9 12.60 -30.44 -6.89
C ILE A 9 12.30 -29.05 -6.31
N THR A 10 13.18 -28.07 -6.49
CA THR A 10 12.96 -26.70 -5.99
C THR A 10 11.72 -26.06 -6.63
N LEU A 11 11.54 -26.23 -7.95
CA LEU A 11 10.35 -25.74 -8.66
C LEU A 11 9.06 -26.45 -8.19
N ALA A 12 9.11 -27.77 -7.99
CA ALA A 12 7.95 -28.52 -7.49
C ALA A 12 7.56 -28.10 -6.06
N VAL A 13 8.55 -27.93 -5.17
CA VAL A 13 8.32 -27.43 -3.81
C VAL A 13 7.76 -26.01 -3.83
N LEU A 14 8.29 -25.14 -4.69
CA LEU A 14 7.79 -23.78 -4.85
C LEU A 14 6.34 -23.76 -5.36
N ALA A 15 6.02 -24.57 -6.36
CA ALA A 15 4.68 -24.68 -6.92
C ALA A 15 3.67 -25.21 -5.87
N LEU A 16 4.06 -26.24 -5.10
CA LEU A 16 3.24 -26.76 -4.01
C LEU A 16 3.01 -25.70 -2.92
N LEU A 17 4.05 -24.95 -2.54
CA LEU A 17 3.93 -23.86 -1.57
C LEU A 17 2.96 -22.79 -2.06
N VAL A 18 3.08 -22.34 -3.31
CA VAL A 18 2.16 -21.35 -3.91
C VAL A 18 0.73 -21.88 -3.93
N PHE A 19 0.54 -23.14 -4.31
CA PHE A 19 -0.77 -23.79 -4.31
C PHE A 19 -1.39 -23.85 -2.91
N LEU A 20 -0.62 -24.22 -1.89
CA LEU A 20 -1.08 -24.25 -0.50
C LEU A 20 -1.41 -22.84 0.03
N LEU A 21 -0.57 -21.85 -0.27
CA LEU A 21 -0.83 -20.45 0.10
C LEU A 21 -2.11 -19.92 -0.56
N TYR A 22 -2.36 -20.29 -1.81
CA TYR A 22 -3.60 -19.95 -2.51
C TYR A 22 -4.83 -20.58 -1.85
N GLN A 23 -4.76 -21.87 -1.50
CA GLN A 23 -5.86 -22.57 -0.82
C GLN A 23 -6.11 -22.08 0.61
N LEU A 24 -5.07 -21.64 1.32
CA LEU A 24 -5.15 -21.21 2.71
C LEU A 24 -5.30 -19.69 2.89
N ARG A 25 -5.40 -18.92 1.78
CA ARG A 25 -5.35 -17.46 1.82
C ARG A 25 -6.34 -16.84 2.82
N ASP A 26 -7.57 -17.35 2.89
CA ASP A 26 -8.64 -16.80 3.74
C ASP A 26 -8.34 -17.01 5.23
N VAL A 27 -7.72 -18.13 5.57
CA VAL A 27 -7.30 -18.45 6.95
C VAL A 27 -6.03 -17.69 7.33
N LEU A 28 -5.15 -17.42 6.36
CA LEU A 28 -3.89 -16.68 6.57
C LEU A 28 -4.11 -15.19 6.78
N LEU A 29 -5.22 -14.61 6.33
CA LEU A 29 -5.49 -13.16 6.42
C LEU A 29 -5.24 -12.56 7.81
N PRO A 30 -5.85 -13.04 8.91
CA PRO A 30 -5.61 -12.49 10.25
C PRO A 30 -4.16 -12.68 10.72
N PHE A 31 -3.47 -13.72 10.27
CA PHE A 31 -2.06 -13.95 10.61
C PHE A 31 -1.15 -12.97 9.90
N VAL A 32 -1.38 -12.73 8.61
CA VAL A 32 -0.61 -11.76 7.82
C VAL A 32 -0.87 -10.34 8.31
N ALA A 33 -2.13 -9.99 8.60
CA ALA A 33 -2.48 -8.71 9.21
C ALA A 33 -1.81 -8.57 10.59
N GLY A 34 -1.78 -9.63 11.40
CA GLY A 34 -1.16 -9.62 12.71
C GLY A 34 0.35 -9.46 12.63
N ALA A 35 0.99 -10.10 11.64
CA ALA A 35 2.40 -9.93 11.35
C ALA A 35 2.74 -8.51 10.87
N ALA A 36 1.93 -7.94 9.97
CA ALA A 36 2.09 -6.56 9.52
C ALA A 36 1.91 -5.56 10.67
N LEU A 37 0.93 -5.80 11.54
CA LEU A 37 0.70 -4.99 12.73
C LEU A 37 1.85 -5.11 13.74
N ALA A 38 2.31 -6.32 14.03
CA ALA A 38 3.46 -6.56 14.89
C ALA A 38 4.70 -5.84 14.35
N TYR A 39 4.98 -5.97 13.05
CA TYR A 39 6.07 -5.28 12.39
C TYR A 39 5.96 -3.76 12.50
N ALA A 40 4.76 -3.20 12.31
CA ALA A 40 4.53 -1.77 12.43
C ALA A 40 4.73 -1.25 13.87
N LEU A 41 4.40 -2.07 14.88
CA LEU A 41 4.48 -1.75 16.30
C LEU A 41 5.83 -2.08 16.94
N ASP A 42 6.63 -2.94 16.32
CA ASP A 42 7.96 -3.37 16.79
C ASP A 42 8.88 -2.20 17.15
N PRO A 43 9.01 -1.14 16.33
CA PRO A 43 9.87 -0.02 16.70
C PRO A 43 9.35 0.81 17.87
N VAL A 44 8.04 0.72 18.17
CA VAL A 44 7.46 1.34 19.37
C VAL A 44 7.79 0.49 20.59
N ALA A 45 7.77 -0.84 20.47
CA ALA A 45 8.22 -1.75 21.52
C ALA A 45 9.69 -1.51 21.87
N ASP A 46 10.58 -1.44 20.87
CA ASP A 46 12.01 -1.14 21.07
C ASP A 46 12.26 0.22 21.73
N ARG A 47 11.37 1.21 21.52
CA ARG A 47 11.45 2.51 22.22
C ARG A 47 11.05 2.36 23.68
N LEU A 48 10.00 1.60 23.98
CA LEU A 48 9.58 1.32 25.35
C LEU A 48 10.61 0.48 26.11
N GLU A 49 11.28 -0.47 25.44
CA GLU A 49 12.37 -1.24 26.04
C GLU A 49 13.57 -0.38 26.40
N ARG A 50 13.92 0.58 25.51
CA ARG A 50 14.96 1.58 25.81
C ARG A 50 14.61 2.49 26.99
N LEU A 51 13.34 2.60 27.37
CA LEU A 51 12.89 3.29 28.58
C LEU A 51 12.93 2.41 29.84
N GLY A 52 13.40 1.16 29.73
CA GLY A 52 13.59 0.23 30.85
C GLY A 52 12.46 -0.77 31.07
N LEU A 53 11.47 -0.85 30.18
CA LEU A 53 10.42 -1.88 30.25
C LEU A 53 10.91 -3.20 29.65
N GLY A 54 10.50 -4.34 30.22
CA GLY A 54 10.74 -5.64 29.58
C GLY A 54 9.85 -5.85 28.36
N ARG A 55 10.30 -6.64 27.37
CA ARG A 55 9.58 -6.96 26.12
C ARG A 55 8.09 -7.25 26.33
N LEU A 56 7.79 -8.14 27.29
CA LEU A 56 6.42 -8.55 27.59
C LEU A 56 5.55 -7.38 28.06
N THR A 57 6.08 -6.53 28.95
CA THR A 57 5.36 -5.35 29.45
C THR A 57 5.18 -4.30 28.37
N ALA A 58 6.21 -4.04 27.55
CA ALA A 58 6.11 -3.13 26.41
C ALA A 58 5.02 -3.58 25.43
N THR A 59 5.02 -4.87 25.07
CA THR A 59 4.00 -5.47 24.19
C THR A 59 2.60 -5.39 24.78
N LEU A 60 2.42 -5.71 26.07
CA LEU A 60 1.11 -5.61 26.74
C LEU A 60 0.56 -4.18 26.73
N ILE A 61 1.40 -3.18 27.01
CA ILE A 61 1.00 -1.78 26.99
C ILE A 61 0.59 -1.36 25.58
N ILE A 62 1.42 -1.67 24.58
CA ILE A 62 1.14 -1.34 23.18
C ILE A 62 -0.17 -1.98 22.72
N LEU A 63 -0.36 -3.27 23.00
CA LEU A 63 -1.56 -3.99 22.62
C LEU A 63 -2.80 -3.45 23.35
N ALA A 64 -2.70 -3.12 24.63
CA ALA A 64 -3.80 -2.53 25.38
C ALA A 64 -4.21 -1.16 24.81
N VAL A 65 -3.24 -0.30 24.49
CA VAL A 65 -3.50 1.00 23.84
C VAL A 65 -4.10 0.81 22.46
N PHE A 66 -3.57 -0.12 21.66
CA PHE A 66 -4.11 -0.43 20.34
C PHE A 66 -5.54 -0.96 20.41
N LEU A 67 -5.82 -1.93 21.29
CA LEU A 67 -7.17 -2.48 21.47
C LEU A 67 -8.15 -1.43 22.01
N LEU A 68 -7.73 -0.59 22.95
CA LEU A 68 -8.54 0.51 23.44
C LEU A 68 -8.88 1.49 22.31
N GLY A 69 -7.88 1.88 21.51
CA GLY A 69 -8.08 2.74 20.34
C GLY A 69 -8.99 2.10 19.29
N LEU A 70 -8.82 0.80 19.03
CA LEU A 70 -9.65 0.04 18.11
C LEU A 70 -11.11 -0.02 18.59
N ILE A 71 -11.35 -0.36 19.86
CA ILE A 71 -12.68 -0.39 20.47
C ILE A 71 -13.32 1.00 20.41
N LEU A 72 -12.57 2.06 20.73
CA LEU A 72 -13.06 3.43 20.65
C LEU A 72 -13.43 3.82 19.20
N ALA A 73 -12.61 3.44 18.22
CA ALA A 73 -12.90 3.65 16.81
C ALA A 73 -14.16 2.89 16.36
N LEU A 74 -14.35 1.64 16.81
CA LEU A 74 -15.55 0.86 16.51
C LEU A 74 -16.82 1.46 17.13
N ILE A 75 -16.73 2.01 18.35
CA ILE A 75 -17.89 2.58 19.05
C ILE A 75 -18.23 3.99 18.55
N LEU A 76 -17.24 4.79 18.16
CA LEU A 76 -17.44 6.19 17.77
C LEU A 76 -17.42 6.40 16.25
N VAL A 77 -16.35 5.97 15.60
CA VAL A 77 -16.09 6.30 14.19
C VAL A 77 -16.93 5.45 13.26
N VAL A 78 -17.01 4.15 13.50
CA VAL A 78 -17.77 3.23 12.63
C VAL A 78 -19.26 3.56 12.56
N PRO A 79 -20.02 3.75 13.66
CA PRO A 79 -21.44 4.10 13.54
C PRO A 79 -21.64 5.49 12.93
N LEU A 80 -20.77 6.45 13.24
CA LEU A 80 -20.83 7.77 12.60
C LEU A 80 -20.62 7.67 11.09
N ALA A 81 -19.61 6.92 10.65
CA ALA A 81 -19.34 6.66 9.24
C ALA A 81 -20.48 5.89 8.58
N ALA A 82 -21.01 4.84 9.23
CA ALA A 82 -22.13 4.06 8.74
C ALA A 82 -23.38 4.93 8.54
N ASN A 83 -23.70 5.80 9.51
CA ASN A 83 -24.81 6.75 9.39
C ASN A 83 -24.60 7.75 8.24
N GLN A 84 -23.38 8.28 8.08
CA GLN A 84 -23.07 9.20 6.98
C GLN A 84 -23.08 8.50 5.61
N ILE A 85 -22.59 7.27 5.51
CA ILE A 85 -22.67 6.44 4.29
C ILE A 85 -24.13 6.13 3.97
N ALA A 86 -24.94 5.73 4.95
CA ALA A 86 -26.36 5.46 4.76
C ALA A 86 -27.10 6.71 4.28
N ALA A 87 -26.82 7.87 4.87
CA ALA A 87 -27.38 9.15 4.44
C ALA A 87 -26.92 9.57 3.04
N LEU A 88 -25.65 9.34 2.70
CA LEU A 88 -25.13 9.56 1.34
C LEU A 88 -25.88 8.67 0.35
N VAL A 89 -25.97 7.36 0.61
CA VAL A 89 -26.66 6.40 -0.26
C VAL A 89 -28.14 6.74 -0.40
N ALA A 90 -28.82 7.13 0.68
CA ALA A 90 -30.22 7.52 0.65
C ALA A 90 -30.47 8.80 -0.16
N SER A 91 -29.49 9.70 -0.25
CA SER A 91 -29.60 10.94 -1.02
C SER A 91 -29.20 10.80 -2.49
N LEU A 92 -28.51 9.71 -2.87
CA LEU A 92 -28.07 9.45 -4.25
C LEU A 92 -29.20 9.50 -5.30
N PRO A 93 -30.39 8.89 -5.12
CA PRO A 93 -31.46 8.97 -6.11
C PRO A 93 -31.89 10.41 -6.42
N GLY A 94 -32.00 11.24 -5.37
CA GLY A 94 -32.30 12.66 -5.51
C GLY A 94 -31.16 13.43 -6.17
N MET A 95 -29.90 13.06 -5.90
CA MET A 95 -28.74 13.67 -6.56
C MET A 95 -28.70 13.36 -8.05
N ILE A 96 -29.00 12.12 -8.43
CA ILE A 96 -29.07 11.70 -9.84
C ILE A 96 -30.17 12.46 -10.57
N ALA A 97 -31.37 12.57 -9.98
CA ALA A 97 -32.48 13.29 -10.59
C ALA A 97 -32.13 14.78 -10.82
N LYS A 98 -31.48 15.43 -9.84
CA LYS A 98 -30.99 16.81 -9.99
C LYS A 98 -29.91 16.92 -11.06
N LEU A 99 -28.95 16.00 -11.09
CA LEU A 99 -27.89 15.99 -12.10
C LEU A 99 -28.48 15.80 -13.51
N GLN A 100 -29.44 14.91 -13.68
CA GLN A 100 -30.16 14.71 -14.94
C GLN A 100 -30.91 15.98 -15.37
N ALA A 101 -31.54 16.69 -14.43
CA ALA A 101 -32.20 17.96 -14.71
C ALA A 101 -31.20 19.05 -15.15
N ILE A 102 -30.05 19.18 -14.47
CA ILE A 102 -28.98 20.11 -14.84
C ILE A 102 -28.45 19.80 -16.24
N ILE A 103 -28.24 18.51 -16.55
CA ILE A 103 -27.82 18.07 -17.88
C ILE A 103 -28.87 18.45 -18.93
N ALA A 104 -30.16 18.17 -18.70
CA ALA A 104 -31.23 18.51 -19.64
C ALA A 104 -31.33 20.00 -19.90
N GLU A 105 -31.30 20.82 -18.84
CA GLU A 105 -31.54 22.25 -18.93
C GLU A 105 -30.36 23.00 -19.56
N ARG A 106 -29.11 22.60 -19.25
CA ARG A 106 -27.92 23.37 -19.62
C ARG A 106 -27.06 22.71 -20.68
N ALA A 107 -26.84 21.42 -20.57
CA ALA A 107 -26.05 20.67 -21.53
C ALA A 107 -26.89 20.15 -22.69
N GLY A 108 -28.21 20.02 -22.52
CA GLY A 108 -29.16 19.54 -23.53
C GLY A 108 -28.99 20.23 -24.90
N PRO A 109 -29.03 21.57 -24.96
CA PRO A 109 -28.89 22.31 -26.21
C PRO A 109 -27.51 22.14 -26.88
N LEU A 110 -26.45 21.89 -26.11
CA LEU A 110 -25.09 21.66 -26.63
C LEU A 110 -24.88 20.21 -27.08
N ILE A 111 -25.42 19.25 -26.30
CA ILE A 111 -25.34 17.82 -26.56
C ILE A 111 -26.18 17.45 -27.78
N GLU A 112 -27.38 18.00 -27.93
CA GLU A 112 -28.22 17.77 -29.12
C GLU A 112 -27.57 18.34 -30.40
N ARG A 113 -26.82 19.43 -30.28
CA ARG A 113 -26.05 20.01 -31.40
C ARG A 113 -24.82 19.17 -31.77
N ALA A 114 -24.22 18.45 -30.82
CA ALA A 114 -23.01 17.65 -31.05
C ALA A 114 -23.28 16.16 -31.35
N GLY A 115 -24.36 15.60 -30.79
CA GLY A 115 -24.67 14.16 -30.81
C GLY A 115 -26.00 13.79 -31.47
N GLY A 116 -26.79 14.75 -31.95
CA GLY A 116 -28.08 14.50 -32.59
C GLY A 116 -29.26 14.37 -31.61
N HIS A 117 -30.48 14.22 -32.14
CA HIS A 117 -31.70 14.09 -31.35
C HIS A 117 -31.71 12.76 -30.59
N GLY A 118 -31.77 12.82 -29.25
CA GLY A 118 -31.76 11.66 -28.35
C GLY A 118 -30.48 11.46 -27.54
N ALA A 119 -29.38 12.12 -27.89
CA ALA A 119 -28.10 11.99 -27.17
C ALA A 119 -28.19 12.38 -25.68
N VAL A 120 -29.05 13.34 -25.33
CA VAL A 120 -29.32 13.74 -23.94
C VAL A 120 -30.00 12.63 -23.17
N GLN A 121 -30.98 11.97 -23.78
CA GLN A 121 -31.76 10.90 -23.16
C GLN A 121 -30.90 9.63 -22.98
N GLU A 122 -30.03 9.34 -23.95
CA GLU A 122 -29.04 8.26 -23.85
C GLU A 122 -28.01 8.54 -22.74
N LEU A 123 -27.53 9.78 -22.62
CA LEU A 123 -26.62 10.18 -21.54
C LEU A 123 -27.29 10.08 -20.17
N GLN A 124 -28.53 10.58 -20.03
CA GLN A 124 -29.28 10.51 -18.78
C GLN A 124 -29.55 9.06 -18.35
N SER A 125 -29.91 8.19 -19.30
CA SER A 125 -30.13 6.77 -19.03
C SER A 125 -28.83 6.04 -18.65
N SER A 126 -27.71 6.37 -19.32
CA SER A 126 -26.39 5.83 -18.98
C SER A 126 -25.93 6.25 -17.59
N VAL A 127 -26.07 7.53 -17.25
CA VAL A 127 -25.78 8.04 -15.90
C VAL A 127 -26.68 7.38 -14.86
N GLY A 128 -27.98 7.24 -15.14
CA GLY A 128 -28.93 6.56 -14.26
C GLY A 128 -28.58 5.08 -14.04
N ASN A 129 -28.21 4.36 -15.10
CA ASN A 129 -27.83 2.95 -15.04
C ASN A 129 -26.52 2.75 -14.27
N LEU A 130 -25.48 3.53 -14.57
CA LEU A 130 -24.19 3.47 -13.86
C LEU A 130 -24.37 3.75 -12.36
N MET A 131 -25.15 4.78 -12.03
CA MET A 131 -25.41 5.13 -10.63
C MET A 131 -26.30 4.11 -9.94
N GLY A 132 -27.30 3.55 -10.62
CA GLY A 132 -28.12 2.46 -10.11
C GLY A 132 -27.30 1.20 -9.80
N GLN A 133 -26.35 0.85 -10.68
CA GLN A 133 -25.40 -0.24 -10.45
C GLN A 133 -24.47 0.07 -9.27
N ALA A 134 -23.95 1.29 -9.17
CA ALA A 134 -23.10 1.71 -8.05
C ALA A 134 -23.85 1.61 -6.71
N VAL A 135 -25.10 2.09 -6.66
CA VAL A 135 -25.97 1.98 -5.47
C VAL A 135 -26.25 0.52 -5.13
N ALA A 136 -26.61 -0.30 -6.12
CA ALA A 136 -26.89 -1.73 -5.91
C ALA A 136 -25.65 -2.47 -5.40
N TRP A 137 -24.47 -2.13 -5.92
CA TRP A 137 -23.20 -2.71 -5.46
C TRP A 137 -22.87 -2.30 -4.02
N ILE A 138 -23.00 -1.01 -3.67
CA ILE A 138 -22.78 -0.51 -2.30
C ILE A 138 -23.77 -1.16 -1.33
N LEU A 139 -25.07 -1.20 -1.66
CA LEU A 139 -26.08 -1.83 -0.82
C LEU A 139 -25.87 -3.34 -0.72
N GLY A 140 -25.45 -4.00 -1.80
CA GLY A 140 -25.09 -5.41 -1.80
C GLY A 140 -23.90 -5.71 -0.89
N PHE A 141 -22.88 -4.85 -0.92
CA PHE A 141 -21.71 -4.92 -0.03
C PHE A 141 -22.09 -4.66 1.44
N LEU A 142 -22.87 -3.62 1.73
CA LEU A 142 -23.34 -3.36 3.09
C LEU A 142 -24.21 -4.51 3.64
N ARG A 143 -25.08 -5.07 2.80
CA ARG A 143 -25.87 -6.25 3.15
C ARG A 143 -24.98 -7.46 3.38
N SER A 144 -23.97 -7.73 2.55
CA SER A 144 -23.09 -8.88 2.73
C SER A 144 -22.30 -8.80 4.04
N LEU A 145 -21.91 -7.59 4.47
CA LEU A 145 -21.32 -7.36 5.79
C LEU A 145 -22.27 -7.66 6.95
N TRP A 146 -23.57 -7.45 6.78
CA TRP A 146 -24.57 -7.57 7.85
C TRP A 146 -25.30 -8.92 7.88
N SER A 147 -25.56 -9.53 6.73
CA SER A 147 -26.37 -10.75 6.58
C SER A 147 -25.54 -12.02 6.44
N GLY A 148 -24.23 -11.90 6.24
CA GLY A 148 -23.34 -13.05 6.14
C GLY A 148 -22.86 -13.52 7.51
N SER A 149 -23.35 -14.65 8.00
CA SER A 149 -22.71 -15.36 9.12
C SER A 149 -21.21 -15.56 8.87
N GLN A 150 -20.81 -15.75 7.61
CA GLN A 150 -19.42 -15.79 7.17
C GLN A 150 -18.67 -14.45 7.30
N ALA A 151 -19.34 -13.31 7.10
CA ALA A 151 -18.73 -11.99 7.27
C ALA A 151 -18.48 -11.69 8.75
N ILE A 152 -19.40 -12.08 9.64
CA ILE A 152 -19.19 -11.98 11.09
C ILE A 152 -18.02 -12.86 11.52
N VAL A 153 -17.94 -14.11 11.04
CA VAL A 153 -16.80 -14.99 11.33
C VAL A 153 -15.49 -14.38 10.83
N GLY A 154 -15.48 -13.81 9.62
CA GLY A 154 -14.30 -13.11 9.07
C GLY A 154 -13.89 -11.89 9.89
N ILE A 155 -14.84 -11.04 10.27
CA ILE A 155 -14.59 -9.84 11.09
C ILE A 155 -14.14 -10.23 12.48
N VAL A 156 -14.80 -11.17 13.15
CA VAL A 156 -14.42 -11.66 14.49
C VAL A 156 -13.05 -12.30 14.44
N SER A 157 -12.77 -13.12 13.41
CA SER A 157 -11.45 -13.69 13.18
C SER A 157 -10.42 -12.57 13.04
N LEU A 158 -10.66 -11.57 12.19
CA LEU A 158 -9.75 -10.43 12.05
C LEU A 158 -9.61 -9.63 13.37
N LEU A 159 -10.69 -9.40 14.11
CA LEU A 159 -10.68 -8.55 15.29
C LEU A 159 -10.07 -9.23 16.51
N VAL A 160 -10.15 -10.55 16.60
CA VAL A 160 -9.66 -11.33 17.74
C VAL A 160 -8.34 -12.01 17.42
N VAL A 161 -8.23 -12.68 16.27
CA VAL A 161 -7.01 -13.41 15.89
C VAL A 161 -5.88 -12.46 15.53
N THR A 162 -6.15 -11.35 14.83
CA THR A 162 -5.09 -10.40 14.44
C THR A 162 -4.35 -9.82 15.65
N PRO A 163 -5.02 -9.27 16.69
CA PRO A 163 -4.32 -8.75 17.86
C PRO A 163 -3.60 -9.85 18.66
N VAL A 164 -4.18 -11.05 18.74
CA VAL A 164 -3.53 -12.19 19.40
C VAL A 164 -2.26 -12.61 18.66
N VAL A 165 -2.31 -12.74 17.33
CA VAL A 165 -1.13 -13.04 16.51
C VAL A 165 -0.11 -11.92 16.63
N ALA A 166 -0.55 -10.66 16.57
CA ALA A 166 0.34 -9.51 16.72
C ALA A 166 1.05 -9.53 18.08
N PHE A 167 0.33 -9.87 19.16
CA PHE A 167 0.91 -10.03 20.50
C PHE A 167 2.03 -11.07 20.51
N TYR A 168 1.75 -12.30 20.06
CA TYR A 168 2.75 -13.38 20.07
C TYR A 168 3.96 -13.03 19.20
N LEU A 169 3.71 -12.52 17.98
CA LEU A 169 4.79 -12.14 17.08
C LEU A 169 5.62 -10.98 17.62
N LEU A 170 5.00 -10.00 18.28
CA LEU A 170 5.70 -8.86 18.86
C LEU A 170 6.53 -9.27 20.08
N VAL A 171 6.03 -10.16 20.95
CA VAL A 171 6.81 -10.69 22.08
C VAL A 171 8.02 -11.50 21.61
N ASP A 172 7.83 -12.38 20.62
CA ASP A 172 8.88 -13.30 20.17
C ASP A 172 9.67 -12.79 18.97
N TRP A 173 9.45 -11.55 18.52
CA TRP A 173 10.02 -10.99 17.30
C TRP A 173 11.53 -11.17 17.22
N ASP A 174 12.28 -10.69 18.21
CA ASP A 174 13.74 -10.75 18.25
C ASP A 174 14.25 -12.20 18.28
N ARG A 175 13.56 -13.07 19.02
CA ARG A 175 13.90 -14.50 19.13
C ARG A 175 13.66 -15.21 17.81
N MET A 176 12.59 -14.90 17.11
CA MET A 176 12.24 -15.43 15.80
C MET A 176 13.29 -15.02 14.77
N ILE A 177 13.63 -13.73 14.68
CA ILE A 177 14.67 -13.23 13.77
C ILE A 177 16.04 -13.85 14.08
N ALA A 178 16.42 -13.94 15.37
CA ALA A 178 17.68 -14.58 15.76
C ALA A 178 17.73 -16.07 15.40
N THR A 179 16.59 -16.77 15.45
CA THR A 179 16.48 -18.18 15.05
C THR A 179 16.61 -18.33 13.53
N LEU A 180 15.93 -17.48 12.77
CA LEU A 180 16.03 -17.45 11.30
C LEU A 180 17.46 -17.16 10.84
N ASP A 181 18.15 -16.22 11.48
CA ASP A 181 19.56 -15.90 11.17
C ASP A 181 20.51 -17.09 11.43
N ARG A 182 20.20 -17.93 12.42
CA ARG A 182 20.98 -19.15 12.70
C ARG A 182 20.83 -20.22 11.62
N TRP A 183 19.66 -20.32 10.98
CA TRP A 183 19.40 -21.26 9.88
C TRP A 183 20.17 -20.91 8.61
N VAL A 184 20.59 -19.66 8.45
CA VAL A 184 21.41 -19.23 7.30
C VAL A 184 22.83 -19.80 7.44
N PRO A 185 23.34 -20.52 6.42
CA PRO A 185 24.70 -21.02 6.41
C PRO A 185 25.72 -19.90 6.63
N PRO A 186 26.76 -20.07 7.47
CA PRO A 186 27.70 -19.01 7.84
C PRO A 186 28.30 -18.23 6.67
N ARG A 187 28.56 -18.91 5.54
CA ARG A 187 29.09 -18.30 4.31
C ARG A 187 28.18 -17.24 3.68
N HIS A 188 26.86 -17.37 3.84
CA HIS A 188 25.86 -16.48 3.22
C HIS A 188 25.27 -15.47 4.20
N ARG A 189 25.56 -15.57 5.51
CA ARG A 189 25.02 -14.67 6.55
C ARG A 189 25.23 -13.19 6.26
N PRO A 190 26.41 -12.71 5.80
CA PRO A 190 26.59 -11.29 5.51
C PRO A 190 25.61 -10.80 4.43
N THR A 191 25.46 -11.56 3.34
CA THR A 191 24.55 -11.25 2.24
C THR A 191 23.09 -11.29 2.69
N SER A 192 22.68 -12.33 3.44
CA SER A 192 21.30 -12.45 3.93
C SER A 192 20.93 -11.32 4.89
N ARG A 193 21.84 -10.95 5.81
CA ARG A 193 21.63 -9.82 6.73
C ARG A 193 21.57 -8.49 6.00
N MET A 194 22.38 -8.29 4.96
CA MET A 194 22.31 -7.10 4.11
C MET A 194 20.95 -7.00 3.43
N LEU A 195 20.48 -8.07 2.75
CA LEU A 195 19.16 -8.09 2.13
C LEU A 195 18.03 -7.87 3.13
N ALA A 196 18.11 -8.52 4.30
CA ALA A 196 17.11 -8.36 5.35
C ALA A 196 17.01 -6.90 5.82
N ARG A 197 18.15 -6.21 6.01
CA ARG A 197 18.17 -4.78 6.37
C ARG A 197 17.63 -3.87 5.25
N ASP A 198 17.96 -4.17 4.00
CA ASP A 198 17.48 -3.38 2.87
C ASP A 198 15.96 -3.53 2.69
N ILE A 199 15.42 -4.74 2.88
CA ILE A 199 13.98 -5.02 2.88
C ILE A 199 13.31 -4.34 4.08
N ASP A 200 13.86 -4.51 5.28
CA ASP A 200 13.36 -3.90 6.51
C ASP A 200 13.30 -2.37 6.42
N GLY A 201 14.37 -1.75 5.92
CA GLY A 201 14.42 -0.31 5.68
C GLY A 201 13.34 0.16 4.72
N ALA A 202 13.10 -0.58 3.62
CA ALA A 202 12.05 -0.25 2.65
C ALA A 202 10.64 -0.36 3.24
N ILE A 203 10.34 -1.45 3.95
CA ILE A 203 9.02 -1.69 4.54
C ILE A 203 8.76 -0.69 5.68
N THR A 204 9.70 -0.50 6.60
CA THR A 204 9.56 0.45 7.71
C THR A 204 9.38 1.88 7.22
N ALA A 205 10.16 2.31 6.23
CA ALA A 205 10.02 3.65 5.64
C ALA A 205 8.64 3.82 4.97
N PHE A 206 8.18 2.83 4.22
CA PHE A 206 6.86 2.87 3.60
C PHE A 206 5.74 2.94 4.64
N ILE A 207 5.71 2.04 5.63
CA ILE A 207 4.64 2.01 6.64
C ILE A 207 4.57 3.34 7.38
N ARG A 208 5.70 3.85 7.88
CA ARG A 208 5.74 5.13 8.61
C ARG A 208 5.37 6.32 7.74
N GLY A 209 5.97 6.39 6.55
CA GLY A 209 5.71 7.46 5.59
C GLY A 209 4.25 7.49 5.18
N GLN A 210 3.72 6.35 4.77
CA GLN A 210 2.36 6.22 4.26
C GLN A 210 1.30 6.43 5.36
N SER A 211 1.52 5.94 6.58
CA SER A 211 0.62 6.25 7.69
C SER A 211 0.52 7.76 7.96
N LEU A 212 1.65 8.47 7.90
CA LEU A 212 1.66 9.92 8.09
C LEU A 212 1.04 10.67 6.90
N VAL A 213 1.27 10.21 5.67
CA VAL A 213 0.61 10.71 4.45
C VAL A 213 -0.91 10.58 4.59
N CYS A 214 -1.41 9.39 4.93
CA CYS A 214 -2.84 9.13 5.15
C CYS A 214 -3.45 10.05 6.20
N LEU A 215 -2.75 10.25 7.32
CA LEU A 215 -3.22 11.12 8.39
C LEU A 215 -3.26 12.59 7.95
N ILE A 216 -2.19 13.09 7.33
CA ILE A 216 -2.12 14.48 6.85
C ILE A 216 -3.18 14.74 5.78
N LEU A 217 -3.27 13.90 4.75
CA LEU A 217 -4.25 14.07 3.66
C LEU A 217 -5.68 13.86 4.13
N GLY A 218 -5.92 12.88 5.01
CA GLY A 218 -7.25 12.66 5.58
C GLY A 218 -7.74 13.86 6.37
N THR A 219 -6.90 14.44 7.23
CA THR A 219 -7.24 15.67 7.94
C THR A 219 -7.37 16.86 6.99
N PHE A 220 -6.45 17.02 6.03
CA PHE A 220 -6.48 18.11 5.06
C PHE A 220 -7.76 18.10 4.22
N TYR A 221 -8.15 16.95 3.66
CA TYR A 221 -9.38 16.82 2.88
C TYR A 221 -10.62 16.97 3.76
N ALA A 222 -10.64 16.37 4.95
CA ALA A 222 -11.80 16.47 5.85
C ALA A 222 -12.06 17.92 6.26
N VAL A 223 -11.01 18.65 6.65
CA VAL A 223 -11.11 20.07 7.02
C VAL A 223 -11.40 20.93 5.80
N GLY A 224 -10.69 20.72 4.68
CA GLY A 224 -10.89 21.50 3.46
C GLY A 224 -12.32 21.41 2.92
N LEU A 225 -12.87 20.20 2.84
CA LEU A 225 -14.25 19.98 2.38
C LEU A 225 -15.28 20.49 3.39
N TRP A 226 -15.00 20.37 4.69
CA TRP A 226 -15.84 20.94 5.74
C TRP A 226 -15.89 22.48 5.66
N LEU A 227 -14.75 23.14 5.43
CA LEU A 227 -14.68 24.60 5.28
C LEU A 227 -15.41 25.10 4.04
N VAL A 228 -15.43 24.32 2.95
CA VAL A 228 -16.26 24.62 1.77
C VAL A 228 -17.76 24.45 2.08
N GLY A 229 -18.12 23.77 3.17
CA GLY A 229 -19.50 23.49 3.54
C GLY A 229 -20.09 22.28 2.82
N LEU A 230 -19.25 21.39 2.28
CA LEU A 230 -19.71 20.21 1.55
C LEU A 230 -20.39 19.22 2.50
N ASN A 231 -21.60 18.78 2.15
CA ASN A 231 -22.30 17.71 2.85
C ASN A 231 -21.47 16.43 2.78
N PHE A 232 -21.34 15.74 3.92
CA PHE A 232 -20.48 14.57 4.05
C PHE A 232 -18.99 14.85 3.81
N GLY A 233 -18.55 16.12 3.74
CA GLY A 233 -17.18 16.50 3.43
C GLY A 233 -16.15 15.89 4.38
N VAL A 234 -16.44 15.84 5.68
CA VAL A 234 -15.58 15.18 6.68
C VAL A 234 -15.47 13.67 6.40
N LEU A 235 -16.58 12.97 6.16
CA LEU A 235 -16.56 11.54 5.82
C LEU A 235 -15.75 11.30 4.54
N ILE A 236 -16.05 12.04 3.46
CA ILE A 236 -15.38 11.89 2.17
C ILE A 236 -13.88 12.15 2.32
N GLY A 237 -13.50 13.20 3.05
CA GLY A 237 -12.09 13.53 3.28
C GLY A 237 -11.34 12.48 4.11
N LEU A 238 -11.94 11.99 5.19
CA LEU A 238 -11.35 10.92 6.01
C LEU A 238 -11.23 9.60 5.22
N MET A 239 -12.25 9.24 4.43
CA MET A 239 -12.22 8.07 3.56
C MET A 239 -11.17 8.21 2.47
N ALA A 240 -11.08 9.38 1.82
CA ALA A 240 -10.07 9.65 0.82
C ALA A 240 -8.65 9.49 1.41
N GLY A 241 -8.37 10.11 2.56
CA GLY A 241 -7.07 9.99 3.22
C GLY A 241 -6.74 8.57 3.69
N PHE A 242 -7.72 7.83 4.21
CA PHE A 242 -7.53 6.41 4.56
C PHE A 242 -7.21 5.57 3.32
N LEU A 243 -7.99 5.73 2.25
CA LEU A 243 -7.82 5.01 1.00
C LEU A 243 -6.55 5.42 0.25
N THR A 244 -5.96 6.59 0.53
CA THR A 244 -4.65 7.00 -0.01
C THR A 244 -3.55 6.03 0.39
N PHE A 245 -3.75 5.17 1.39
CA PHE A 245 -2.83 4.06 1.66
C PHE A 245 -2.58 3.24 0.39
N ILE A 246 -3.61 3.06 -0.44
CA ILE A 246 -3.51 2.50 -1.78
C ILE A 246 -3.28 3.66 -2.77
N PRO A 247 -2.12 3.70 -3.45
CA PRO A 247 -1.78 4.80 -4.36
C PRO A 247 -2.89 5.08 -5.38
N TYR A 248 -3.18 6.36 -5.60
CA TYR A 248 -4.22 6.90 -6.50
C TYR A 248 -5.68 6.58 -6.14
N VAL A 249 -5.96 5.50 -5.41
CA VAL A 249 -7.34 5.10 -5.09
C VAL A 249 -8.02 6.12 -4.18
N GLY A 250 -7.35 6.53 -3.10
CA GLY A 250 -7.96 7.46 -2.14
C GLY A 250 -8.31 8.82 -2.72
N SER A 251 -7.37 9.43 -3.45
CA SER A 251 -7.60 10.72 -4.07
C SER A 251 -8.61 10.68 -5.21
N LEU A 252 -8.59 9.64 -6.06
CA LEU A 252 -9.56 9.49 -7.13
C LEU A 252 -10.99 9.29 -6.59
N THR A 253 -11.16 8.38 -5.62
CA THR A 253 -12.47 8.12 -5.00
C THR A 253 -13.00 9.36 -4.28
N GLY A 254 -12.17 10.02 -3.47
CA GLY A 254 -12.52 11.26 -2.79
C GLY A 254 -12.89 12.39 -3.76
N PHE A 255 -12.10 12.55 -4.83
CA PHE A 255 -12.34 13.58 -5.84
C PHE A 255 -13.68 13.37 -6.55
N LEU A 256 -13.95 12.14 -7.01
CA LEU A 256 -15.19 11.81 -7.70
C LEU A 256 -16.41 12.00 -6.79
N LEU A 257 -16.35 11.49 -5.56
CA LEU A 257 -17.45 11.63 -4.59
C LEU A 257 -17.70 13.09 -4.20
N SER A 258 -16.65 13.81 -3.83
CA SER A 258 -16.78 15.22 -3.42
C SER A 258 -17.27 16.11 -4.54
N THR A 259 -16.74 15.95 -5.76
CA THR A 259 -17.15 16.73 -6.93
C THR A 259 -18.59 16.40 -7.30
N GLY A 260 -18.99 15.13 -7.29
CA GLY A 260 -20.38 14.72 -7.55
C GLY A 260 -21.37 15.33 -6.55
N VAL A 261 -21.04 15.28 -5.24
CA VAL A 261 -21.86 15.89 -4.20
C VAL A 261 -21.88 17.41 -4.35
N ALA A 262 -20.75 18.06 -4.62
CA ALA A 262 -20.63 19.51 -4.76
C ALA A 262 -21.46 20.03 -5.93
N LEU A 263 -21.38 19.35 -7.09
CA LEU A 263 -22.14 19.70 -8.29
C LEU A 263 -23.64 19.72 -8.03
N VAL A 264 -24.16 18.80 -7.23
CA VAL A 264 -25.59 18.74 -6.93
C VAL A 264 -25.97 19.68 -5.78
N GLN A 265 -25.11 19.80 -4.78
CA GLN A 265 -25.39 20.58 -3.57
C GLN A 265 -25.38 22.08 -3.84
N PHE A 266 -24.36 22.57 -4.56
CA PHE A 266 -24.11 24.00 -4.70
C PHE A 266 -24.68 24.60 -5.97
N TRP A 267 -25.19 23.78 -6.91
CA TRP A 267 -25.76 24.30 -8.16
C TRP A 267 -26.85 25.36 -7.90
N PRO A 268 -26.82 26.52 -8.59
CA PRO A 268 -25.93 26.90 -9.71
C PRO A 268 -24.65 27.65 -9.33
N ASP A 269 -24.30 27.75 -8.04
CA ASP A 269 -23.05 28.37 -7.59
C ASP A 269 -21.83 27.49 -7.94
N TRP A 270 -21.07 27.95 -8.94
CA TRP A 270 -19.85 27.27 -9.38
C TRP A 270 -18.66 27.52 -8.46
N VAL A 271 -18.68 28.57 -7.63
CA VAL A 271 -17.54 28.93 -6.79
C VAL A 271 -17.25 27.80 -5.81
N SER A 272 -18.27 27.30 -5.12
CA SER A 272 -18.15 26.21 -4.15
C SER A 272 -17.71 24.88 -4.79
N VAL A 273 -18.14 24.63 -6.03
CA VAL A 273 -17.70 23.44 -6.81
C VAL A 273 -16.22 23.56 -7.17
N VAL A 274 -15.79 24.71 -7.67
CA VAL A 274 -14.39 24.97 -8.02
C VAL A 274 -13.50 24.93 -6.78
N LEU A 275 -13.96 25.44 -5.64
CA LEU A 275 -13.25 25.31 -4.36
C LEU A 275 -13.10 23.84 -3.94
N THR A 276 -14.15 23.02 -4.09
CA THR A 276 -14.08 21.57 -3.81
C THR A 276 -13.02 20.88 -4.67
N VAL A 277 -13.02 21.14 -5.97
CA VAL A 277 -11.98 20.64 -6.89
C VAL A 277 -10.60 21.17 -6.50
N GLY A 278 -10.50 22.45 -6.13
CA GLY A 278 -9.29 23.10 -5.67
C GLY A 278 -8.66 22.43 -4.44
N VAL A 279 -9.47 21.99 -3.47
CA VAL A 279 -9.00 21.23 -2.31
C VAL A 279 -8.28 19.95 -2.77
N PHE A 280 -8.84 19.19 -3.71
CA PHE A 280 -8.19 17.99 -4.24
C PHE A 280 -6.96 18.29 -5.08
N LEU A 281 -6.97 19.34 -5.89
CA LEU A 281 -5.79 19.75 -6.68
C LEU A 281 -4.62 20.13 -5.77
N VAL A 282 -4.88 20.92 -4.73
CA VAL A 282 -3.86 21.30 -3.73
C VAL A 282 -3.40 20.06 -2.97
N GLY A 283 -4.32 19.18 -2.55
CA GLY A 283 -3.96 17.94 -1.86
C GLY A 283 -3.12 17.01 -2.72
N GLN A 284 -3.44 16.83 -4.01
CA GLN A 284 -2.64 16.05 -4.95
C GLN A 284 -1.27 16.67 -5.21
N PHE A 285 -1.21 18.00 -5.32
CA PHE A 285 0.05 18.69 -5.45
C PHE A 285 0.94 18.47 -4.21
N LEU A 286 0.37 18.61 -3.00
CA LEU A 286 1.06 18.35 -1.75
C LEU A 286 1.49 16.89 -1.63
N GLU A 287 0.62 15.94 -1.98
CA GLU A 287 0.90 14.51 -1.95
C GLU A 287 2.11 14.19 -2.84
N GLY A 288 2.01 14.47 -4.15
CA GLY A 288 3.03 14.05 -5.12
C GLY A 288 4.35 14.81 -5.02
N ASN A 289 4.32 16.10 -4.68
CA ASN A 289 5.53 16.95 -4.71
C ASN A 289 6.19 17.15 -3.35
N VAL A 290 5.45 16.98 -2.25
CA VAL A 290 5.96 17.30 -0.90
C VAL A 290 5.92 16.10 0.02
N LEU A 291 4.74 15.52 0.23
CA LEU A 291 4.53 14.48 1.24
C LEU A 291 5.18 13.17 0.81
N GLN A 292 4.93 12.72 -0.42
CA GLN A 292 5.46 11.45 -0.90
C GLN A 292 7.00 11.44 -0.95
N PRO A 293 7.69 12.46 -1.50
CA PRO A 293 9.16 12.48 -1.49
C PRO A 293 9.77 12.64 -0.08
N LYS A 294 9.12 13.39 0.83
CA LYS A 294 9.67 13.64 2.17
C LYS A 294 9.39 12.52 3.17
N LEU A 295 8.23 11.88 3.07
CA LEU A 295 7.75 10.92 4.07
C LEU A 295 7.96 9.48 3.63
N VAL A 296 7.71 9.17 2.35
CA VAL A 296 7.87 7.81 1.78
C VAL A 296 9.21 7.70 1.06
N GLY A 297 9.65 8.77 0.40
CA GLY A 297 10.95 8.95 -0.23
C GLY A 297 11.33 7.88 -1.25
N ASP A 298 12.63 7.72 -1.45
CA ASP A 298 13.22 6.72 -2.35
C ASP A 298 13.12 5.29 -1.82
N ALA A 299 12.56 5.04 -0.63
CA ALA A 299 12.72 3.76 0.05
C ALA A 299 12.17 2.56 -0.75
N VAL A 300 11.15 2.79 -1.59
CA VAL A 300 10.52 1.74 -2.40
C VAL A 300 11.24 1.52 -3.75
N ARG A 301 11.86 2.55 -4.36
CA ARG A 301 12.54 2.52 -5.68
C ARG A 301 11.83 1.68 -6.75
N LEU A 302 10.50 1.72 -6.80
CA LEU A 302 9.72 0.99 -7.80
C LEU A 302 9.34 1.93 -8.93
N HIS A 303 9.51 1.47 -10.16
CA HIS A 303 8.92 2.14 -11.31
C HIS A 303 7.39 2.10 -11.19
N PRO A 304 6.65 3.16 -11.59
CA PRO A 304 5.19 3.21 -11.47
C PRO A 304 4.46 1.99 -12.05
N VAL A 305 4.94 1.47 -13.17
CA VAL A 305 4.39 0.25 -13.81
C VAL A 305 4.47 -0.98 -12.90
N TRP A 306 5.58 -1.16 -12.17
CA TRP A 306 5.71 -2.28 -11.23
C TRP A 306 4.77 -2.13 -10.04
N LEU A 307 4.54 -0.89 -9.60
CA LEU A 307 3.59 -0.59 -8.53
C LEU A 307 2.14 -0.89 -8.97
N MET A 308 1.75 -0.46 -10.18
CA MET A 308 0.44 -0.78 -10.74
C MET A 308 0.24 -2.30 -10.91
N PHE A 309 1.26 -2.99 -11.44
CA PHE A 309 1.24 -4.44 -11.56
C PHE A 309 1.08 -5.11 -10.19
N ALA A 310 1.85 -4.69 -9.18
CA ALA A 310 1.74 -5.24 -7.83
C ALA A 310 0.35 -5.05 -7.24
N LEU A 311 -0.25 -3.86 -7.38
CA LEU A 311 -1.61 -3.60 -6.91
C LEU A 311 -2.62 -4.55 -7.57
N LEU A 312 -2.58 -4.71 -8.89
CA LEU A 312 -3.49 -5.61 -9.61
C LEU A 312 -3.23 -7.09 -9.27
N ALA A 313 -1.97 -7.51 -9.20
CA ALA A 313 -1.58 -8.89 -8.92
C ALA A 313 -1.92 -9.29 -7.47
N PHE A 314 -1.45 -8.55 -6.47
CA PHE A 314 -1.75 -8.88 -5.08
C PHE A 314 -3.22 -8.62 -4.74
N GLY A 315 -3.84 -7.58 -5.31
CA GLY A 315 -5.26 -7.31 -5.14
C GLY A 315 -6.17 -8.43 -5.68
N SER A 316 -5.82 -9.02 -6.82
CA SER A 316 -6.56 -10.18 -7.36
C SER A 316 -6.32 -11.48 -6.60
N LEU A 317 -5.10 -11.70 -6.09
CA LEU A 317 -4.74 -12.92 -5.36
C LEU A 317 -5.27 -12.95 -3.92
N PHE A 318 -5.16 -11.83 -3.22
CA PHE A 318 -5.40 -11.73 -1.76
C PHE A 318 -6.44 -10.65 -1.40
N GLY A 319 -7.16 -10.09 -2.38
CA GLY A 319 -8.21 -9.10 -2.14
C GLY A 319 -7.68 -7.79 -1.55
N PHE A 320 -8.46 -7.21 -0.63
CA PHE A 320 -8.12 -5.92 0.01
C PHE A 320 -6.79 -5.96 0.76
N LEU A 321 -6.50 -7.05 1.49
CA LEU A 321 -5.21 -7.20 2.17
C LEU A 321 -4.05 -7.29 1.19
N GLY A 322 -4.27 -7.91 0.03
CA GLY A 322 -3.31 -7.89 -1.07
C GLY A 322 -2.98 -6.48 -1.57
N LEU A 323 -4.00 -5.63 -1.73
CA LEU A 323 -3.80 -4.23 -2.10
C LEU A 323 -3.00 -3.45 -1.05
N LEU A 324 -3.31 -3.67 0.24
CA LEU A 324 -2.60 -3.05 1.36
C LEU A 324 -1.12 -3.46 1.39
N LEU A 325 -0.82 -4.74 1.15
CA LEU A 325 0.53 -5.28 1.22
C LEU A 325 1.29 -5.19 -0.10
N ALA A 326 0.64 -4.79 -1.20
CA ALA A 326 1.22 -4.77 -2.52
C ALA A 326 2.52 -3.96 -2.58
N VAL A 327 2.52 -2.76 -2.00
CA VAL A 327 3.69 -1.86 -2.06
C VAL A 327 4.85 -2.39 -1.18
N PRO A 328 4.65 -2.76 0.10
CA PRO A 328 5.70 -3.39 0.90
C PRO A 328 6.29 -4.66 0.26
N VAL A 329 5.43 -5.54 -0.24
CA VAL A 329 5.87 -6.81 -0.85
C VAL A 329 6.61 -6.52 -2.16
N ALA A 330 6.11 -5.61 -2.99
CA ALA A 330 6.80 -5.21 -4.21
C ALA A 330 8.15 -4.55 -3.91
N ALA A 331 8.26 -3.75 -2.85
CA ALA A 331 9.51 -3.16 -2.42
C ALA A 331 10.54 -4.25 -2.03
N ALA A 332 10.10 -5.23 -1.23
CA ALA A 332 10.92 -6.37 -0.84
C ALA A 332 11.38 -7.21 -2.04
N LEU A 333 10.47 -7.51 -2.96
CA LEU A 333 10.79 -8.20 -4.22
C LEU A 333 11.74 -7.37 -5.08
N GLY A 334 11.59 -6.06 -5.12
CA GLY A 334 12.47 -5.14 -5.82
C GLY A 334 13.90 -5.17 -5.28
N VAL A 335 14.08 -5.26 -3.95
CA VAL A 335 15.41 -5.43 -3.34
C VAL A 335 16.05 -6.74 -3.80
N ILE A 336 15.30 -7.85 -3.74
CA ILE A 336 15.78 -9.17 -4.16
C ILE A 336 16.12 -9.19 -5.66
N ALA A 337 15.26 -8.61 -6.50
CA ALA A 337 15.45 -8.55 -7.94
C ALA A 337 16.69 -7.73 -8.31
N ARG A 338 16.87 -6.54 -7.72
CA ARG A 338 18.07 -5.71 -7.94
C ARG A 338 19.34 -6.42 -7.51
N PHE A 339 19.31 -7.09 -6.36
CA PHE A 339 20.43 -7.91 -5.90
C PHE A 339 20.73 -9.06 -6.87
N GLY A 340 19.70 -9.77 -7.33
CA GLY A 340 19.81 -10.87 -8.28
C GLY A 340 20.41 -10.42 -9.63
N VAL A 341 19.94 -9.31 -10.17
CA VAL A 341 20.47 -8.71 -11.41
C VAL A 341 21.93 -8.29 -11.22
N LYS A 342 22.26 -7.60 -10.13
CA LYS A 342 23.65 -7.23 -9.82
C LYS A 342 24.55 -8.47 -9.78
N ARG A 343 24.08 -9.53 -9.12
CA ARG A 343 24.84 -10.78 -9.01
C ARG A 343 24.98 -11.52 -10.33
N TYR A 344 23.96 -11.46 -11.19
CA TYR A 344 24.00 -12.01 -12.55
C TYR A 344 25.03 -11.28 -13.40
N LEU A 345 25.03 -9.94 -13.38
CA LEU A 345 26.00 -9.11 -14.12
C LEU A 345 27.44 -9.34 -13.64
N GLU A 346 27.66 -9.56 -12.34
CA GLU A 346 28.98 -9.93 -11.79
C GLU A 346 29.37 -11.39 -12.03
N SER A 347 28.46 -12.21 -12.58
CA SER A 347 28.70 -13.65 -12.71
C SER A 347 29.51 -13.99 -13.95
N ARG A 348 30.28 -15.09 -13.87
CA ARG A 348 30.97 -15.67 -15.03
C ARG A 348 30.03 -16.07 -16.17
N LEU A 349 28.75 -16.28 -15.87
CA LEU A 349 27.71 -16.59 -16.84
C LEU A 349 27.41 -15.40 -17.76
N TYR A 350 27.56 -14.17 -17.26
CA TYR A 350 27.34 -12.95 -18.05
C TYR A 350 28.60 -12.53 -18.82
N HIS A 351 29.79 -12.77 -18.26
CA HIS A 351 31.08 -12.40 -18.87
C HIS A 351 31.70 -13.48 -19.77
N ASP A 352 30.93 -14.47 -20.26
CA ASP A 352 31.40 -15.57 -21.10
C ASP A 352 32.69 -16.26 -20.57
N GLY A 353 32.81 -16.40 -19.26
CA GLY A 353 33.97 -16.99 -18.61
C GLY A 353 35.24 -16.13 -18.56
N THR A 354 35.24 -14.90 -19.11
CA THR A 354 36.34 -13.97 -18.91
C THR A 354 36.38 -13.51 -17.45
N PRO A 355 37.52 -13.66 -16.74
CA PRO A 355 37.61 -13.24 -15.35
C PRO A 355 37.51 -11.72 -15.27
N ILE A 356 36.70 -11.22 -14.33
CA ILE A 356 36.68 -9.81 -13.95
C ILE A 356 38.11 -9.46 -13.52
N LEU A 357 38.80 -8.61 -14.28
CA LEU A 357 40.06 -8.02 -13.85
C LEU A 357 39.75 -7.19 -12.61
N ASP A 358 40.12 -7.70 -11.46
CA ASP A 358 40.15 -6.94 -10.22
C ASP A 358 40.92 -5.63 -10.49
N PRO A 359 40.30 -4.44 -10.32
CA PRO A 359 40.98 -3.16 -10.54
C PRO A 359 42.27 -3.06 -9.72
N ASP A 360 42.32 -3.71 -8.56
CA ASP A 360 43.48 -3.73 -7.66
C ASP A 360 44.58 -4.69 -8.13
N ALA A 361 44.26 -5.69 -8.97
CA ALA A 361 45.26 -6.61 -9.52
C ALA A 361 46.18 -5.96 -10.55
N LYS A 362 45.76 -4.85 -11.19
CA LYS A 362 46.63 -4.10 -12.12
C LYS A 362 47.75 -3.34 -11.39
N VAL A 363 47.55 -2.97 -10.12
CA VAL A 363 48.56 -2.24 -9.35
C VAL A 363 49.72 -3.14 -8.94
N ALA A 364 49.47 -4.43 -8.67
CA ALA A 364 50.51 -5.39 -8.31
C ALA A 364 51.43 -5.80 -9.48
N ALA A 365 50.94 -5.74 -10.72
CA ALA A 365 51.69 -6.19 -11.89
C ALA A 365 52.70 -5.15 -12.43
N VAL A 366 52.53 -3.86 -12.08
CA VAL A 366 53.42 -2.78 -12.58
C VAL A 366 54.68 -2.62 -11.70
N THR A 367 54.69 -3.12 -10.47
CA THR A 367 55.79 -2.89 -9.51
C THR A 367 56.97 -3.86 -9.62
N VAL A 368 56.93 -4.86 -10.51
CA VAL A 368 57.95 -5.94 -10.57
C VAL A 368 58.97 -5.77 -11.72
N ALA A 369 58.82 -4.79 -12.60
CA ALA A 369 59.73 -4.59 -13.73
C ALA A 369 60.59 -3.32 -13.58
N ASN A 370 61.59 -3.36 -12.69
CA ASN A 370 62.73 -2.45 -12.78
C ASN A 370 64.03 -3.27 -12.73
N PRO A 371 64.61 -3.68 -13.87
CA PRO A 371 65.89 -4.38 -13.87
C PRO A 371 67.02 -3.41 -13.46
N ALA A 372 67.89 -3.86 -12.55
CA ALA A 372 69.03 -3.10 -12.05
C ALA A 372 69.96 -2.64 -13.20
N PRO A 373 70.55 -1.43 -13.13
CA PRO A 373 71.47 -0.95 -14.14
C PRO A 373 72.79 -1.74 -14.13
N PRO A 374 73.41 -2.00 -15.30
CA PRO A 374 74.64 -2.78 -15.38
C PRO A 374 75.84 -2.03 -14.79
N ALA A 375 76.68 -2.75 -14.05
CA ALA A 375 77.89 -2.24 -13.42
C ALA A 375 78.93 -1.85 -14.47
N ILE A 376 79.35 -0.58 -14.45
CA ILE A 376 80.44 -0.06 -15.27
C ILE A 376 81.76 -0.40 -14.56
N SER A 377 82.55 -1.32 -15.10
CA SER A 377 83.95 -1.47 -14.74
C SER A 377 84.75 -0.32 -15.37
N LYS A 378 85.46 0.42 -14.52
CA LYS A 378 86.51 1.36 -14.96
C LYS A 378 87.88 0.66 -14.90
N PRO A 379 88.82 1.06 -15.78
CA PRO A 379 90.08 0.35 -16.04
C PRO A 379 91.07 0.36 -14.87
#